data_AF-A0A0F0LGL2-F1
#
_entry.id   AF-A0A0F0LGL2-F1
#
_cell.length_a   1.000
_cell.length_b   1.000
_cell.length_c   1.000
_cell.angle_alpha   90.00
_cell.angle_beta   90.00
_cell.angle_gamma   90.00
#
_symmetry.space_group_name_H-M   'P 1'
#
loop_
_entity.id
_entity.type
_entity.pdbx_description
1 polymer ?
#
loop_
_entity_poly.entity_id
_entity_poly.type
_entity_poly.pdbx_seq_one_letter_code
_entity_poly.pdbx_strand_id
1 'polypeptide(L)'
;MMRPKGRFGWARIGTRLAFQGIARRSRFSRTFVDQTAELHSLAYAQGRRFEARFDCPHILELDGDSFGHVIRVRVSVRPHALLLRSATA
;
A
#
# COMPACT_ATOMS: atom_id res chain seq x y z
N MET A 1 14.03 -17.96 -13.10
CA MET A 1 12.73 -18.13 -13.78
C MET A 1 11.62 -17.75 -12.82
N MET A 2 10.93 -16.62 -13.03
CA MET A 2 9.61 -16.38 -12.43
C MET A 2 8.82 -15.39 -13.30
N ARG A 3 8.36 -15.88 -14.46
CA ARG A 3 7.28 -15.24 -15.21
C ARG A 3 5.97 -15.70 -14.57
N PRO A 4 5.19 -14.83 -13.90
CA PRO A 4 3.87 -15.22 -13.46
C PRO A 4 2.98 -15.43 -14.69
N LYS A 5 2.75 -16.70 -15.05
CA LYS A 5 1.69 -17.10 -15.97
C LYS A 5 0.36 -16.96 -15.24
N GLY A 6 -0.34 -15.84 -15.41
CA GLY A 6 -1.78 -15.80 -15.08
C GLY A 6 -2.41 -14.42 -14.87
N ARG A 7 -3.20 -13.99 -15.85
CA ARG A 7 -4.13 -12.83 -15.80
C ARG A 7 -5.21 -12.91 -14.72
N PHE A 8 -5.47 -14.10 -14.16
CA PHE A 8 -6.49 -14.31 -13.12
C PHE A 8 -6.06 -13.92 -11.69
N GLY A 9 -4.74 -13.87 -11.41
CA GLY A 9 -4.23 -13.50 -10.07
C GLY A 9 -4.44 -12.01 -9.75
N TRP A 10 -4.16 -11.13 -10.73
CA TRP A 10 -4.40 -9.69 -10.60
C TRP A 10 -5.89 -9.33 -10.59
N ALA A 11 -6.74 -10.11 -11.26
CA ALA A 11 -8.18 -9.89 -11.25
C ALA A 11 -8.79 -10.03 -9.84
N ARG A 12 -8.27 -10.93 -8.99
CA ARG A 12 -8.73 -11.12 -7.60
C ARG A 12 -8.29 -10.01 -6.66
N ILE A 13 -7.10 -9.45 -6.86
CA ILE A 13 -6.60 -8.28 -6.12
C ILE A 13 -7.35 -7.02 -6.57
N GLY A 14 -7.53 -6.85 -7.89
CA GLY A 14 -8.21 -5.72 -8.50
C GLY A 14 -9.71 -5.65 -8.21
N THR A 15 -10.43 -6.78 -8.15
CA THR A 15 -11.87 -6.77 -7.79
C THR A 15 -12.10 -6.37 -6.35
N ARG A 16 -11.27 -6.80 -5.39
CA ARG A 16 -11.37 -6.32 -4.00
C ARG A 16 -11.11 -4.81 -3.88
N LEU A 17 -10.14 -4.29 -4.62
CA LEU A 17 -9.81 -2.86 -4.65
C LEU A 17 -10.91 -2.03 -5.36
N ALA A 18 -11.49 -2.54 -6.44
CA ALA A 18 -12.52 -1.86 -7.24
C ALA A 18 -13.89 -1.83 -6.56
N PHE A 19 -14.30 -2.92 -5.89
CA PHE A 19 -15.59 -2.96 -5.18
C PHE A 19 -15.62 -2.03 -3.96
N GLN A 20 -14.50 -1.84 -3.24
CA GLN A 20 -14.41 -0.86 -2.15
C GLN A 20 -14.37 0.60 -2.64
N GLY A 21 -13.90 0.85 -3.87
CA GLY A 21 -13.89 2.19 -4.47
C GLY A 21 -15.27 2.69 -4.88
N ILE A 22 -16.15 1.81 -5.37
CA ILE A 22 -17.49 2.17 -5.84
C ILE A 22 -18.46 2.38 -4.67
N ALA A 23 -18.32 1.61 -3.57
CA ALA A 23 -19.15 1.75 -2.38
C ALA A 23 -18.96 3.10 -1.63
N ARG A 24 -17.78 3.73 -1.77
CA ARG A 24 -17.46 5.03 -1.15
C ARG A 24 -18.26 6.21 -1.74
N ARG A 25 -18.95 6.02 -2.87
CA ARG A 25 -19.74 7.08 -3.53
C ARG A 25 -21.21 7.16 -3.07
N SER A 26 -21.71 6.17 -2.33
CA SER A 26 -23.11 6.15 -1.87
C SER A 26 -23.25 6.69 -0.44
N ARG A 27 -24.17 7.65 -0.25
CA ARG A 27 -24.50 8.28 1.04
C ARG A 27 -25.00 7.30 2.11
N PHE A 28 -25.31 6.06 1.74
CA PHE A 28 -25.72 4.97 2.65
C PHE A 28 -24.56 4.26 3.38
N SER A 29 -23.29 4.58 3.06
CA SER A 29 -22.13 3.91 3.66
C SER A 29 -21.90 4.22 5.15
N ARG A 30 -22.43 5.33 5.68
CA ARG A 30 -22.12 5.79 7.04
C ARG A 30 -22.64 4.85 8.15
N THR A 31 -23.73 4.13 7.89
CA THR A 31 -24.39 3.26 8.88
C THR A 31 -23.80 1.84 8.91
N PHE A 32 -23.15 1.40 7.83
CA PHE A 32 -22.57 0.04 7.75
C PHE A 32 -21.11 -0.05 8.22
N VAL A 33 -20.42 1.09 8.40
CA VAL A 33 -19.04 1.12 8.92
C VAL A 33 -19.00 0.71 10.40
N ASP A 34 -20.04 1.02 11.19
CA ASP A 34 -20.08 0.64 12.61
C ASP A 34 -20.25 -0.88 12.84
N GLN A 35 -20.82 -1.61 11.88
CA GLN A 35 -21.07 -3.06 12.01
C GLN A 35 -19.93 -3.94 11.45
N THR A 36 -18.87 -3.34 10.88
CA THR A 36 -17.72 -4.07 10.31
C THR A 36 -16.39 -3.72 10.99
N ALA A 37 -16.45 -3.26 12.24
CA ALA A 37 -15.30 -2.93 13.08
C ALA A 37 -14.38 -4.11 13.45
N GLU A 38 -14.51 -5.28 12.82
CA GLU A 38 -13.66 -6.46 13.06
C GLU A 38 -12.62 -6.74 11.96
N LEU A 39 -12.40 -5.81 11.02
CA LEU A 39 -11.27 -5.85 10.08
C LEU A 39 -10.21 -4.81 10.45
N HIS A 40 -9.87 -4.76 11.73
CA HIS A 40 -8.93 -3.84 12.36
C HIS A 40 -7.44 -4.14 12.09
N SER A 41 -7.07 -4.84 11.01
CA SER A 41 -5.69 -5.33 10.86
C SER A 41 -4.80 -4.57 9.87
N LEU A 42 -5.35 -3.67 9.05
CA LEU A 42 -4.56 -2.91 8.07
C LEU A 42 -4.99 -1.45 8.01
N ALA A 43 -4.19 -0.57 8.62
CA ALA A 43 -4.35 0.86 8.50
C ALA A 43 -3.74 1.34 7.17
N TYR A 44 -4.55 2.00 6.34
CA TYR A 44 -4.10 2.60 5.08
C TYR A 44 -4.00 4.12 5.24
N ALA A 45 -2.84 4.68 4.93
CA ALA A 45 -2.61 6.11 4.88
C ALA A 45 -1.81 6.47 3.62
N GLN A 46 -2.07 7.66 3.06
CA GLN A 46 -1.33 8.21 1.93
C GLN A 46 -0.76 9.57 2.31
N GLY A 47 0.52 9.77 2.02
CA GLY A 47 1.22 11.02 2.30
C GLY A 47 2.54 11.11 1.55
N ARG A 48 3.14 12.30 1.53
CA ARG A 48 4.48 12.51 0.95
C ARG A 48 5.61 12.16 1.91
N ARG A 49 5.31 11.99 3.20
CA ARG A 49 6.26 11.69 4.26
C ARG A 49 5.66 10.67 5.21
N PHE A 50 6.48 9.73 5.64
CA PHE A 50 6.16 8.72 6.63
C PHE A 50 7.30 8.65 7.64
N GLU A 51 6.98 8.64 8.92
CA GLU A 51 7.94 8.41 10.00
C GLU A 51 7.40 7.34 10.93
N ALA A 52 8.28 6.42 11.33
CA ALA A 52 7.97 5.43 12.35
C ALA A 52 9.15 5.25 13.30
N ARG A 53 8.83 4.90 14.54
CA ARG A 53 9.76 4.50 15.58
C ARG A 53 9.29 3.16 16.14
N PHE A 54 10.22 2.27 16.38
CA PHE A 54 9.98 0.95 16.93
C PHE A 54 10.61 0.84 18.31
N ASP A 55 9.97 0.11 19.22
CA ASP A 55 10.49 -0.10 20.58
C ASP A 55 11.65 -1.10 20.60
N CYS A 56 11.73 -1.99 19.60
CA CYS A 56 12.83 -2.91 19.37
C CYS A 56 13.38 -2.81 17.93
N PRO A 57 14.64 -3.22 17.68
CA PRO A 57 15.23 -3.13 16.35
C PRO A 57 14.56 -4.09 15.35
N HIS A 58 14.12 -3.56 14.22
CA HIS A 58 13.50 -4.34 13.14
C HIS A 58 14.34 -4.30 11.87
N ILE A 59 14.34 -5.38 11.10
CA ILE A 59 14.94 -5.40 9.76
C ILE A 59 14.02 -4.61 8.82
N LEU A 60 14.57 -3.63 8.12
CA LEU A 60 13.86 -2.88 7.09
C LEU A 60 14.35 -3.32 5.70
N GLU A 61 13.41 -3.59 4.80
CA GLU A 61 13.67 -3.89 3.40
C GLU A 61 13.08 -2.80 2.49
N LEU A 62 13.85 -2.36 1.50
CA LEU A 62 13.40 -1.44 0.45
C LEU A 62 13.81 -2.02 -0.90
N ASP A 63 12.83 -2.26 -1.78
CA ASP A 63 13.03 -2.85 -3.11
C ASP A 63 13.77 -4.21 -3.10
N GLY A 64 13.60 -4.99 -2.03
CA GLY A 64 14.30 -6.27 -1.84
C GLY A 64 15.66 -6.14 -1.15
N ASP A 65 16.17 -4.93 -0.95
CA ASP A 65 17.45 -4.70 -0.27
C ASP A 65 17.24 -4.46 1.23
N SER A 66 18.00 -5.20 2.06
CA SER A 66 17.97 -5.05 3.52
C SER A 66 18.86 -3.91 3.99
N PHE A 67 18.33 -3.08 4.90
CA PHE A 67 19.02 -1.96 5.54
C PHE A 67 19.47 -2.30 6.98
N GLY A 68 19.41 -3.57 7.35
CA GLY A 68 19.75 -4.04 8.69
C GLY A 68 18.71 -3.66 9.75
N HIS A 69 19.10 -3.79 11.02
CA HIS A 69 18.23 -3.54 12.17
C HIS A 69 18.15 -2.04 12.48
N VAL A 70 16.94 -1.48 12.41
CA VAL A 70 16.65 -0.07 12.67
C VAL A 70 15.57 0.11 13.71
N ILE A 71 15.67 1.18 14.49
CA ILE A 71 14.65 1.60 15.47
C ILE A 71 13.83 2.81 15.01
N ARG A 72 14.24 3.45 13.90
CA ARG A 72 13.56 4.62 13.34
C ARG A 72 13.71 4.63 11.83
N VAL A 73 12.64 5.01 11.14
CA VAL A 73 12.63 5.21 9.69
C VAL A 73 11.95 6.53 9.35
N ARG A 74 12.46 7.20 8.32
CA ARG A 74 11.84 8.35 7.67
C ARG A 74 11.85 8.12 6.17
N VAL A 75 10.67 8.09 5.57
CA VAL A 75 10.48 7.94 4.12
C VAL A 75 9.86 9.22 3.58
N SER A 76 10.38 9.70 2.45
CA SER A 76 9.88 10.89 1.78
C SER A 76 9.81 10.66 0.27
N VAL A 77 8.70 11.05 -0.33
CA VAL A 77 8.55 11.09 -1.79
C VAL A 77 9.31 12.31 -2.31
N ARG A 78 10.18 12.10 -3.31
CA ARG A 78 10.84 13.17 -4.06
C ARG A 78 10.22 13.25 -5.46
N PRO A 79 9.28 14.19 -5.71
CA PRO A 79 8.65 14.32 -7.01
C PRO A 79 9.67 14.63 -8.08
N HIS A 80 9.53 14.02 -9.26
CA HIS A 80 10.41 14.24 -10.42
C HIS A 80 11.91 13.95 -10.16
N ALA A 81 12.22 13.13 -9.15
CA ALA A 81 13.62 12.80 -8.82
C ALA A 81 14.30 11.90 -9.85
N LEU A 82 13.54 11.27 -10.73
CA LEU A 82 14.05 10.38 -11.77
C LEU A 82 13.25 10.59 -13.05
N LEU A 83 13.96 10.89 -14.14
CA LEU A 83 13.40 10.88 -15.48
C LEU A 83 13.45 9.45 -16.01
N LEU A 84 12.30 8.95 -16.45
CA LEU A 84 12.15 7.61 -16.99
C LEU A 84 11.76 7.70 -18.46
N ARG A 85 12.31 6.81 -19.29
CA ARG A 85 11.81 6.59 -20.65
C ARG A 85 10.61 5.66 -20.57
N SER A 86 9.41 6.19 -20.73
CA SER A 86 8.21 5.38 -20.91
C SER A 86 8.05 5.01 -22.39
N ALA A 87 7.62 3.78 -22.67
CA ALA A 87 6.98 3.52 -23.95
C ALA A 87 5.72 4.38 -24.02
N THR A 88 5.57 5.19 -25.05
CA THR A 88 4.31 5.85 -25.35
C THR A 88 3.25 4.77 -25.54
N ALA A 89 2.13 4.90 -24.83
CA ALA A 89 1.00 3.97 -24.93
C ALA A 89 0.29 4.11 -26.28
#